data_AF-A0A9E2GDH9-F1
#
_entry.id   AF-A0A9E2GDH9-F1
#
_cell.length_a   1.000
_cell.length_b   1.000
_cell.length_c   1.000
_cell.angle_alpha   90.00
_cell.angle_beta   90.00
_cell.angle_gamma   90.00
#
_symmetry.space_group_name_H-M   'P 1'
#
loop_
_entity.id
_entity.type
_entity.pdbx_description
1 polymer ?
#
loop_
_entity_poly.entity_id
_entity_poly.type
_entity_poly.pdbx_seq_one_letter_code
_entity_poly.pdbx_strand_id
1 'polypeptide(L)'
;MEIFRKKVVAPKPVQDEGRPFKERYLYFKELLSANNTVLEIMADMEEKLSGEYIFDMNYVRNSCSKLVDSVQNIIVNLDKLSKGKYPNLYFAFAKINSKIEATLTNKTEIPVTDFTIPFDSVTKDMVNSVGGKNANLGEIKNKIGLPVPDGFCISAYAFKKFIEFNDLKNKIILSSVDIVDMEGLNKISMEAQNLIMQSQIPPDIESSISNAFSELSRKISSRASSPTASVRSSAIHEDANFTFAGQYKTALNVKTDNIIEKYKRVISSLFSTRAIFYYKSKGFEEEDMVMAVGVVEMIDAKASGVMYSSDPTDAEKNDIIINAVWGLGKYAVDGTVAPNVYIVSRDEPRTILEKTTPVQEVMLKCNPKEDVVEVEVPEEIRAASCLTDDQIKFLADYAIVLEKHYNIPQDIEWALDENNNFFILQTRLLRILKEKPVKNIQAITSGYKILINKGQIACKGVGAGKVFFVKNDEDLQKFPEGAVLVA
;
A
#
# COMPACT_ATOMS: atom_id res chain seq x y z
N MET A 1 -34.22 -60.77 84.33
CA MET A 1 -33.23 -59.69 84.16
C MET A 1 -33.60 -58.95 82.87
N GLU A 2 -34.41 -57.90 83.00
CA GLU A 2 -34.86 -56.98 81.92
C GLU A 2 -33.64 -56.19 81.41
N ILE A 3 -33.25 -56.17 80.13
CA ILE A 3 -33.91 -55.69 78.90
C ILE A 3 -34.24 -54.18 78.92
N PHE A 4 -33.27 -53.40 78.42
CA PHE A 4 -33.36 -52.16 77.62
C PHE A 4 -34.38 -51.06 77.96
N ARG A 5 -33.88 -49.88 78.34
CA ARG A 5 -34.30 -48.56 77.81
C ARG A 5 -33.34 -47.44 78.23
N LYS A 6 -32.38 -47.07 77.37
CA LYS A 6 -31.74 -45.74 77.40
C LYS A 6 -32.31 -44.93 76.23
N LYS A 7 -32.94 -43.80 76.57
CA LYS A 7 -33.54 -42.83 75.64
C LYS A 7 -32.53 -42.41 74.57
N VAL A 8 -32.95 -42.50 73.31
CA VAL A 8 -32.30 -41.86 72.16
C VAL A 8 -32.61 -40.35 72.23
N VAL A 9 -31.57 -39.52 72.26
CA VAL A 9 -31.64 -38.11 71.88
C VAL A 9 -30.70 -37.94 70.70
N ALA A 10 -31.26 -37.57 69.55
CA ALA A 10 -30.54 -37.40 68.30
C ALA A 10 -29.52 -36.23 68.38
N PRO A 11 -28.31 -36.34 67.81
CA PRO A 11 -27.46 -35.19 67.57
C PRO A 11 -28.09 -34.31 66.48
N LYS A 12 -28.19 -33.01 66.73
CA LYS A 12 -28.60 -32.01 65.73
C LYS A 12 -27.62 -32.01 64.54
N PRO A 13 -28.11 -31.78 63.29
CA PRO A 13 -27.24 -31.66 62.13
C PRO A 13 -26.38 -30.39 62.25
N VAL A 14 -25.07 -30.57 62.06
CA VAL A 14 -24.08 -29.49 62.00
C VAL A 14 -24.27 -28.74 60.67
N GLN A 15 -24.48 -27.42 60.74
CA GLN A 15 -24.58 -26.55 59.57
C GLN A 15 -23.21 -26.33 58.91
N ASP A 16 -23.22 -26.36 57.59
CA ASP A 16 -22.08 -26.32 56.68
C ASP A 16 -21.75 -24.87 56.28
N GLU A 17 -21.02 -24.15 57.14
CA GLU A 17 -20.69 -22.72 56.92
C GLU A 17 -19.41 -22.48 56.08
N GLY A 18 -18.68 -23.54 55.68
CA GLY A 18 -17.35 -23.42 55.05
C GLY A 18 -17.31 -23.41 53.50
N ARG A 19 -18.33 -23.95 52.82
CA ARG A 19 -18.37 -23.99 51.34
C ARG A 19 -18.46 -22.62 50.66
N PRO A 20 -19.22 -21.62 51.16
CA PRO A 20 -19.40 -20.34 50.45
C PRO A 20 -18.14 -19.47 50.38
N PHE A 21 -17.22 -19.61 51.33
CA PHE A 21 -15.98 -18.82 51.36
C PHE A 21 -14.93 -19.37 50.38
N LYS A 22 -14.78 -20.69 50.32
CA LYS A 22 -13.83 -21.36 49.43
C LYS A 22 -14.15 -21.12 47.96
N GLU A 23 -15.43 -21.12 47.58
CA GLU A 23 -15.87 -20.80 46.22
C GLU A 23 -15.60 -19.35 45.84
N ARG A 24 -15.91 -18.39 46.74
CA ARG A 24 -15.60 -16.97 46.49
C ARG A 24 -14.11 -16.72 46.36
N TYR A 25 -13.29 -17.37 47.17
CA TYR A 25 -11.84 -17.27 47.07
C TYR A 25 -11.32 -17.79 45.71
N LEU A 26 -11.92 -18.87 45.19
CA LEU A 26 -11.57 -19.41 43.88
C LEU A 26 -11.91 -18.42 42.75
N TYR A 27 -13.12 -17.88 42.72
CA TYR A 27 -13.52 -16.89 41.72
C TYR A 27 -12.65 -15.63 41.77
N PHE A 28 -12.26 -15.19 42.96
CA PHE A 28 -11.35 -14.05 43.12
C PHE A 28 -9.96 -14.34 42.55
N LYS A 29 -9.42 -15.55 42.79
CA LYS A 29 -8.12 -15.96 42.24
C LYS A 29 -8.15 -16.05 40.72
N GLU A 30 -9.21 -16.64 40.15
CA GLU A 30 -9.37 -16.74 38.70
C GLU A 30 -9.52 -15.36 38.05
N LEU A 31 -10.25 -14.44 38.69
CA LEU A 31 -10.37 -13.06 38.24
C LEU A 31 -9.02 -12.36 38.18
N LEU A 32 -8.21 -12.46 39.24
CA LEU A 32 -6.87 -11.86 39.27
C LEU A 32 -5.96 -12.45 38.20
N SER A 33 -5.99 -13.77 38.02
CA SER A 33 -5.21 -14.45 36.99
C SER A 33 -5.57 -13.95 35.60
N ALA A 34 -6.86 -13.87 35.28
CA ALA A 34 -7.33 -13.39 33.98
C ALA A 34 -6.99 -11.92 33.75
N ASN A 35 -7.06 -11.07 34.79
CA ASN A 35 -6.65 -9.67 34.71
C ASN A 35 -5.15 -9.51 34.40
N ASN A 36 -4.29 -10.31 35.03
CA ASN A 36 -2.85 -10.28 34.73
C ASN A 36 -2.56 -10.70 33.30
N THR A 37 -3.21 -11.75 32.80
CA THR A 37 -3.08 -12.18 31.40
C THR A 37 -3.51 -11.08 30.42
N VAL A 38 -4.59 -10.35 30.70
CA VAL A 38 -5.01 -9.20 29.88
C VAL A 38 -3.91 -8.14 29.82
N LEU A 39 -3.34 -7.76 30.98
CA LEU A 39 -2.29 -6.74 31.05
C LEU A 39 -1.02 -7.18 30.32
N GLU A 40 -0.61 -8.44 30.45
CA GLU A 40 0.55 -9.00 29.75
C GLU A 40 0.37 -8.95 28.23
N ILE A 41 -0.80 -9.35 27.72
CA ILE A 41 -1.08 -9.30 26.28
C ILE A 41 -1.11 -7.84 25.78
N MET A 42 -1.73 -6.94 26.54
CA MET A 42 -1.78 -5.51 26.16
C MET A 42 -0.38 -4.89 26.10
N ALA A 43 0.49 -5.20 27.07
CA ALA A 43 1.87 -4.72 27.08
C ALA A 43 2.67 -5.25 25.87
N ASP A 44 2.57 -6.54 25.56
CA ASP A 44 3.22 -7.15 24.39
C ASP A 44 2.70 -6.54 23.06
N MET A 45 1.40 -6.27 22.97
CA MET A 45 0.82 -5.59 21.80
C MET A 45 1.32 -4.15 21.66
N GLU A 46 1.47 -3.42 22.77
CA GLU A 46 1.95 -2.04 22.79
C GLU A 46 3.44 -1.95 22.44
N GLU A 47 4.25 -2.89 22.92
CA GLU A 47 5.66 -3.03 22.55
C GLU A 47 5.81 -3.30 21.06
N LYS A 48 5.02 -4.21 20.49
CA LYS A 48 5.03 -4.47 19.04
C LYS A 48 4.57 -3.28 18.20
N LEU A 49 3.62 -2.49 18.71
CA LEU A 49 3.15 -1.28 18.04
C LEU A 49 4.24 -0.19 17.93
N SER A 50 5.31 -0.25 18.73
CA SER A 50 6.44 0.69 18.68
C SER A 50 7.16 0.73 17.32
N GLY A 51 7.03 -0.33 16.51
CA GLY A 51 7.64 -0.48 15.20
C GLY A 51 9.02 -1.15 15.19
N GLU A 52 9.52 -1.59 16.35
CA GLU A 52 10.80 -2.31 16.46
C GLU A 52 10.69 -3.82 16.14
N TYR A 53 9.47 -4.36 16.11
CA TYR A 53 9.20 -5.78 15.90
C TYR A 53 8.24 -6.01 14.74
N ILE A 54 8.53 -7.02 13.92
CA ILE A 54 7.65 -7.49 12.85
C ILE A 54 6.67 -8.51 13.46
N PHE A 55 5.38 -8.35 13.23
CA PHE A 55 4.34 -9.28 13.65
C PHE A 55 3.32 -9.47 12.52
N ASP A 56 2.62 -10.60 12.51
CA ASP A 56 1.62 -10.96 11.51
C ASP A 56 0.18 -10.90 12.08
N MET A 57 -0.82 -11.12 11.22
CA MET A 57 -2.20 -11.17 11.69
C MET A 57 -2.51 -12.37 12.57
N ASN A 58 -1.76 -13.47 12.46
CA ASN A 58 -1.96 -14.61 13.36
C ASN A 58 -1.68 -14.19 14.80
N TYR A 59 -0.59 -13.45 15.02
CA TYR A 59 -0.31 -12.84 16.30
C TYR A 59 -1.45 -11.94 16.78
N VAL A 60 -1.94 -11.03 15.94
CA VAL A 60 -3.03 -10.09 16.30
C VAL A 60 -4.32 -10.85 16.64
N ARG A 61 -4.76 -11.80 15.79
CA ARG A 61 -5.96 -12.60 16.03
C ARG A 61 -5.84 -13.46 17.27
N ASN A 62 -4.70 -14.11 17.48
CA ASN A 62 -4.44 -14.90 18.68
C ASN A 62 -4.47 -14.03 19.94
N SER A 63 -3.88 -12.84 19.88
CA SER A 63 -3.86 -11.89 21.00
C SER A 63 -5.26 -11.36 21.31
N CYS A 64 -6.01 -10.96 20.28
CA CYS A 64 -7.41 -10.54 20.43
C CYS A 64 -8.29 -11.68 20.97
N SER A 65 -8.17 -12.91 20.45
CA SER A 65 -8.92 -14.06 20.96
C SER A 65 -8.64 -14.30 22.45
N LYS A 66 -7.36 -14.33 22.84
CA LYS A 66 -6.96 -14.49 24.24
C LYS A 66 -7.46 -13.35 25.14
N LEU A 67 -7.45 -12.11 24.64
CA LEU A 67 -8.01 -10.95 25.34
C LEU A 67 -9.51 -11.10 25.56
N VAL A 68 -10.26 -11.48 24.51
CA VAL A 68 -11.71 -11.70 24.58
C VAL A 68 -12.05 -12.78 25.60
N ASP A 69 -11.37 -13.93 25.54
CA ASP A 69 -11.55 -15.03 26.49
C ASP A 69 -11.23 -14.61 27.93
N SER A 70 -10.13 -13.90 28.13
CA SER A 70 -9.68 -13.46 29.46
C SER A 70 -10.62 -12.41 30.05
N VAL A 71 -11.09 -11.45 29.26
CA VAL A 71 -12.07 -10.44 29.70
C VAL A 71 -13.42 -11.09 30.01
N GLN A 72 -13.86 -12.06 29.20
CA GLN A 72 -15.07 -12.82 29.50
C GLN A 72 -14.95 -13.55 30.84
N ASN A 73 -13.80 -14.18 31.11
CA ASN A 73 -13.51 -14.83 32.39
C ASN A 73 -13.53 -13.86 33.58
N ILE A 74 -13.03 -12.63 33.41
CA ILE A 74 -13.12 -11.57 34.43
C ILE A 74 -14.58 -11.26 34.73
N ILE A 75 -15.41 -11.04 33.70
CA ILE A 75 -16.83 -10.69 33.86
C ILE A 75 -17.58 -11.82 34.56
N VAL A 76 -17.40 -13.07 34.13
CA VAL A 76 -18.05 -14.24 34.73
C VAL A 76 -17.69 -14.39 36.20
N ASN A 77 -16.41 -14.27 36.55
CA ASN A 77 -15.97 -14.41 37.94
C ASN A 77 -16.42 -13.24 38.81
N LEU A 78 -16.43 -12.01 38.26
CA LEU A 78 -16.97 -10.84 38.95
C LEU A 78 -18.49 -10.97 39.19
N ASP A 79 -19.24 -11.52 38.24
CA ASP A 79 -20.67 -11.74 38.38
C ASP A 79 -20.98 -12.79 39.47
N LYS A 80 -20.22 -13.89 39.49
CA LYS A 80 -20.31 -14.91 40.57
C LYS A 80 -19.96 -14.35 41.95
N LEU A 81 -18.96 -13.47 42.04
CA LEU A 81 -18.60 -12.79 43.29
C LEU A 81 -19.65 -11.78 43.75
N SER A 82 -20.25 -11.06 42.81
CA SER A 82 -21.18 -9.96 43.07
C SER A 82 -22.65 -10.38 43.10
N LYS A 83 -22.95 -11.65 42.78
CA LYS A 83 -24.30 -12.22 42.69
C LYS A 83 -25.20 -11.48 41.69
N GLY A 84 -24.72 -11.24 40.47
CA GLY A 84 -25.56 -10.64 39.43
C GLY A 84 -25.63 -9.10 39.45
N LYS A 85 -24.71 -8.43 40.16
CA LYS A 85 -24.79 -6.96 40.36
C LYS A 85 -24.46 -6.16 39.11
N TYR A 86 -23.79 -6.77 38.12
CA TYR A 86 -23.22 -6.05 36.97
C TYR A 86 -23.64 -6.63 35.61
N PRO A 87 -24.95 -6.77 35.32
CA PRO A 87 -25.41 -7.34 34.05
C PRO A 87 -24.99 -6.50 32.83
N ASN A 88 -24.81 -5.19 33.01
CA ASN A 88 -24.37 -4.28 31.97
C ASN A 88 -22.98 -4.60 31.40
N LEU A 89 -22.12 -5.31 32.15
CA LEU A 89 -20.79 -5.70 31.68
C LEU A 89 -20.85 -6.68 30.51
N TYR A 90 -21.82 -7.60 30.51
CA TYR A 90 -22.02 -8.53 29.39
C TYR A 90 -22.44 -7.79 28.11
N PHE A 91 -23.30 -6.77 28.22
CA PHE A 91 -23.70 -5.96 27.08
C PHE A 91 -22.54 -5.10 26.54
N ALA A 92 -21.75 -4.50 27.43
CA ALA A 92 -20.57 -3.74 27.04
C ALA A 92 -19.53 -4.64 26.35
N PHE A 93 -19.28 -5.81 26.92
CA PHE A 93 -18.41 -6.83 26.34
C PHE A 93 -18.87 -7.26 24.95
N ALA A 94 -20.14 -7.64 24.80
CA ALA A 94 -20.69 -8.07 23.50
C ALA A 94 -20.57 -6.96 22.44
N LYS A 95 -20.84 -5.70 22.81
CA LYS A 95 -20.71 -4.55 21.91
C LYS A 95 -19.26 -4.30 21.49
N ILE A 96 -18.31 -4.40 22.41
CA ILE A 96 -16.89 -4.22 22.11
C ILE A 96 -16.36 -5.40 21.29
N ASN A 97 -16.70 -6.64 21.66
CA ASN A 97 -16.32 -7.83 20.92
C ASN A 97 -16.81 -7.78 19.47
N SER A 98 -18.07 -7.39 19.25
CA SER A 98 -18.62 -7.21 17.90
C SER A 98 -17.86 -6.16 17.08
N LYS A 99 -17.37 -5.08 17.70
CA LYS A 99 -16.51 -4.10 17.02
C LYS A 99 -15.12 -4.65 16.71
N ILE A 100 -14.53 -5.40 17.64
CA ILE A 100 -13.24 -6.05 17.45
C ILE A 100 -13.35 -7.05 16.30
N GLU A 101 -14.33 -7.95 16.33
CA GLU A 101 -14.61 -8.88 15.25
C GLU A 101 -14.83 -8.15 13.94
N ALA A 102 -15.73 -7.16 13.88
CA ALA A 102 -15.95 -6.39 12.65
C ALA A 102 -14.67 -5.73 12.11
N THR A 103 -13.77 -5.29 12.99
CA THR A 103 -12.47 -4.70 12.59
C THR A 103 -11.50 -5.78 12.09
N LEU A 104 -11.46 -6.94 12.74
CA LEU A 104 -10.63 -8.08 12.37
C LEU A 104 -11.12 -8.81 11.11
N THR A 105 -12.43 -8.74 10.84
CA THR A 105 -13.12 -9.45 9.76
C THR A 105 -13.62 -8.52 8.66
N ASN A 106 -13.18 -7.26 8.62
CA ASN A 106 -13.62 -6.30 7.60
C ASN A 106 -13.08 -6.74 6.22
N LYS A 107 -13.69 -7.78 5.65
CA LYS A 107 -13.45 -8.25 4.30
C LYS A 107 -13.99 -7.18 3.38
N THR A 108 -13.12 -6.60 2.57
CA THR A 108 -13.53 -5.59 1.61
C THR A 108 -14.47 -6.24 0.60
N GLU A 109 -15.77 -5.94 0.72
CA GLU A 109 -16.77 -6.51 -0.18
C GLU A 109 -16.58 -5.90 -1.57
N ILE A 110 -16.30 -6.76 -2.55
CA ILE A 110 -16.15 -6.35 -3.95
C ILE A 110 -17.54 -6.16 -4.54
N PRO A 111 -17.93 -4.92 -4.91
CA PRO A 111 -19.24 -4.66 -5.48
C PRO A 111 -19.41 -5.39 -6.81
N VAL A 112 -20.63 -5.81 -7.12
CA VAL A 112 -20.98 -6.31 -8.45
C VAL A 112 -21.06 -5.12 -9.40
N THR A 113 -20.25 -5.12 -10.45
CA THR A 113 -20.18 -4.07 -11.46
C THR A 113 -20.02 -4.69 -12.84
N ASP A 114 -19.98 -3.85 -13.88
CA ASP A 114 -19.47 -4.27 -15.18
C ASP A 114 -18.00 -4.69 -15.08
N PHE A 115 -17.54 -5.53 -16.03
CA PHE A 115 -16.14 -5.96 -16.09
C PHE A 115 -15.18 -4.85 -16.51
N THR A 116 -15.67 -3.93 -17.33
CA THR A 116 -14.95 -2.72 -17.73
C THR A 116 -15.77 -1.49 -17.40
N ILE A 117 -15.11 -0.45 -16.87
CA ILE A 117 -15.75 0.79 -16.42
C ILE A 117 -15.01 1.97 -17.07
N PRO A 118 -15.65 2.80 -17.90
CA PRO A 118 -14.98 3.93 -18.53
C PRO A 118 -14.59 4.98 -17.49
N PHE A 119 -13.41 5.61 -17.65
CA PHE A 119 -12.93 6.64 -16.72
C PHE A 119 -13.91 7.80 -16.54
N ASP A 120 -14.72 8.12 -17.56
CA ASP A 120 -15.75 9.16 -17.51
C ASP A 120 -16.85 8.89 -16.46
N SER A 121 -16.97 7.65 -15.98
CA SER A 121 -17.94 7.24 -14.95
C SER A 121 -17.30 6.97 -13.58
N VAL A 122 -15.97 7.02 -13.49
CA VAL A 122 -15.22 6.69 -12.27
C VAL A 122 -15.25 7.87 -11.30
N THR A 123 -15.52 7.59 -10.04
CA THR A 123 -15.46 8.57 -8.94
C THR A 123 -14.59 8.05 -7.81
N LYS A 124 -14.16 8.94 -6.90
CA LYS A 124 -13.38 8.52 -5.73
C LYS A 124 -14.07 7.49 -4.83
N ASP A 125 -15.39 7.38 -4.86
CA ASP A 125 -16.14 6.46 -3.99
C ASP A 125 -16.14 5.02 -4.55
N MET A 126 -15.65 4.82 -5.77
CA MET A 126 -15.57 3.52 -6.45
C MET A 126 -14.27 2.75 -6.17
N VAL A 127 -13.51 3.11 -5.11
CA VAL A 127 -12.23 2.46 -4.76
C VAL A 127 -12.34 0.93 -4.69
N ASN A 128 -13.42 0.39 -4.13
CA ASN A 128 -13.61 -1.07 -4.05
C ASN A 128 -13.92 -1.73 -5.40
N SER A 129 -14.30 -0.96 -6.41
CA SER A 129 -14.61 -1.43 -7.76
C SER A 129 -13.43 -1.26 -8.73
N VAL A 130 -12.65 -0.18 -8.59
CA VAL A 130 -11.60 0.18 -9.56
C VAL A 130 -10.19 0.34 -8.94
N GLY A 131 -10.06 0.19 -7.63
CA GLY A 131 -8.83 0.43 -6.88
C GLY A 131 -8.52 1.91 -6.69
N GLY A 132 -7.59 2.21 -5.77
CA GLY A 132 -7.29 3.58 -5.33
C GLY A 132 -6.78 4.49 -6.45
N LYS A 133 -5.82 4.02 -7.25
CA LYS A 133 -5.20 4.79 -8.34
C LYS A 133 -6.20 5.21 -9.41
N ASN A 134 -7.01 4.28 -9.88
CA ASN A 134 -8.03 4.59 -10.88
C ASN A 134 -9.13 5.51 -10.33
N ALA A 135 -9.56 5.29 -9.08
CA ALA A 135 -10.54 6.15 -8.43
C ALA A 135 -10.03 7.60 -8.33
N ASN A 136 -8.76 7.78 -8.00
CA ASN A 136 -8.12 9.10 -8.00
C ASN A 136 -8.06 9.71 -9.40
N LEU A 137 -7.68 8.96 -10.44
CA LEU A 137 -7.69 9.48 -11.82
C LEU A 137 -9.08 9.91 -12.27
N GLY A 138 -10.12 9.13 -11.93
CA GLY A 138 -11.51 9.51 -12.17
C GLY A 138 -11.92 10.79 -11.44
N GLU A 139 -11.55 10.96 -10.17
CA GLU A 139 -11.82 12.18 -9.40
C GLU A 139 -11.16 13.42 -10.04
N ILE A 140 -9.88 13.29 -10.44
CA ILE A 140 -9.14 14.36 -11.13
C ILE A 140 -9.85 14.76 -12.42
N LYS A 141 -10.23 13.79 -13.24
CA LYS A 141 -10.88 14.04 -14.53
C LYS A 141 -12.27 14.64 -14.36
N ASN A 142 -13.13 13.98 -13.58
CA ASN A 142 -14.57 14.22 -13.61
C ASN A 142 -15.03 15.31 -12.65
N LYS A 143 -14.24 15.61 -11.61
CA LYS A 143 -14.61 16.57 -10.57
C LYS A 143 -13.66 17.75 -10.45
N ILE A 144 -12.35 17.50 -10.52
CA ILE A 144 -11.35 18.58 -10.50
C ILE A 144 -11.28 19.25 -11.89
N GLY A 145 -11.49 18.47 -12.95
CA GLY A 145 -11.46 18.97 -14.33
C GLY A 145 -10.05 19.17 -14.88
N LEU A 146 -9.05 18.50 -14.28
CA LEU A 146 -7.68 18.52 -14.80
C LEU A 146 -7.51 17.45 -15.90
N PRO A 147 -6.60 17.67 -16.85
CA PRO A 147 -6.40 16.75 -17.97
C PRO A 147 -5.84 15.42 -17.49
N VAL A 148 -6.58 14.35 -17.76
CA VAL A 148 -6.19 12.95 -17.53
C VAL A 148 -6.36 12.23 -18.87
N PRO A 149 -5.43 11.35 -19.28
CA PRO A 149 -5.58 10.61 -20.53
C PRO A 149 -6.85 9.76 -20.53
N ASP A 150 -7.42 9.52 -21.71
CA ASP A 150 -8.62 8.70 -21.81
C ASP A 150 -8.33 7.25 -21.44
N GLY A 151 -9.32 6.54 -20.93
CA GLY A 151 -9.11 5.17 -20.46
C GLY A 151 -10.33 4.50 -19.89
N PHE A 152 -10.13 3.27 -19.43
CA PHE A 152 -11.12 2.49 -18.72
C PHE A 152 -10.44 1.61 -17.65
N CYS A 153 -11.20 1.21 -16.65
CA CYS A 153 -10.78 0.24 -15.64
C CYS A 153 -11.27 -1.15 -16.04
N ILE A 154 -10.46 -2.17 -15.83
CA ILE A 154 -10.91 -3.56 -15.65
C ILE A 154 -11.18 -3.72 -14.16
N SER A 155 -12.42 -4.02 -13.80
CA SER A 155 -12.90 -3.91 -12.43
C SER A 155 -12.36 -4.99 -11.50
N ALA A 156 -12.38 -4.73 -10.20
CA ALA A 156 -12.14 -5.71 -9.15
C ALA A 156 -13.13 -6.90 -9.25
N TYR A 157 -14.35 -6.66 -9.74
CA TYR A 157 -15.32 -7.71 -10.01
C TYR A 157 -14.85 -8.65 -11.14
N ALA A 158 -14.24 -8.12 -12.21
CA ALA A 158 -13.64 -8.93 -13.26
C ALA A 158 -12.49 -9.80 -12.70
N PHE A 159 -11.63 -9.23 -11.86
CA PHE A 159 -10.59 -10.02 -11.17
C PHE A 159 -11.20 -11.16 -10.35
N LYS A 160 -12.20 -10.87 -9.52
CA LYS A 160 -12.90 -11.89 -8.71
C LYS A 160 -13.47 -13.01 -9.59
N LYS A 161 -14.14 -12.67 -10.69
CA LYS A 161 -14.68 -13.66 -11.64
C LYS A 161 -13.61 -14.47 -12.35
N PHE A 162 -12.49 -13.87 -12.70
CA PHE A 162 -11.34 -14.60 -13.23
C PHE A 162 -10.75 -15.60 -12.23
N ILE A 163 -10.60 -15.21 -10.95
CA ILE A 163 -10.13 -16.10 -9.88
C ILE A 163 -11.11 -17.26 -9.64
N GLU A 164 -12.42 -16.98 -9.59
CA GLU A 164 -13.48 -17.98 -9.41
C GLU A 164 -13.53 -18.98 -10.58
N PHE A 165 -13.51 -18.49 -11.82
CA PHE A 165 -13.61 -19.32 -13.02
C PHE A 165 -12.49 -20.36 -13.14
N ASN A 166 -11.27 -20.00 -12.70
CA ASN A 166 -10.10 -20.87 -12.78
C ASN A 166 -9.85 -21.69 -11.51
N ASP A 167 -10.73 -21.58 -10.50
CA ASP A 167 -10.55 -22.17 -9.17
C ASP A 167 -9.20 -21.81 -8.54
N LEU A 168 -8.74 -20.58 -8.76
CA LEU A 168 -7.41 -20.14 -8.35
C LEU A 168 -7.29 -19.98 -6.84
N LYS A 169 -8.41 -19.73 -6.16
CA LYS A 169 -8.48 -19.64 -4.70
C LYS A 169 -8.00 -20.92 -4.01
N ASN A 170 -8.30 -22.09 -4.58
CA ASN A 170 -7.89 -23.37 -4.02
C ASN A 170 -6.48 -23.79 -4.47
N LYS A 171 -5.92 -23.13 -5.49
CA LYS A 171 -4.60 -23.44 -6.06
C LYS A 171 -3.48 -22.56 -5.52
N ILE A 172 -3.80 -21.30 -5.20
CA ILE A 172 -2.86 -20.32 -4.65
C ILE A 172 -3.12 -20.22 -3.14
N ILE A 173 -2.39 -21.03 -2.36
CA ILE A 173 -2.52 -21.08 -0.91
C ILE A 173 -1.33 -20.34 -0.31
N LEU A 174 -1.56 -19.15 0.25
CA LEU A 174 -0.51 -18.36 0.90
C LEU A 174 -0.55 -18.48 2.43
N SER A 175 -1.53 -19.19 2.99
CA SER A 175 -1.80 -19.21 4.44
C SER A 175 -0.71 -19.90 5.24
N SER A 176 -0.02 -20.86 4.63
CA SER A 176 1.06 -21.63 5.24
C SER A 176 2.45 -21.02 5.07
N VAL A 177 2.56 -19.84 4.45
CA VAL A 177 3.85 -19.23 4.13
C VAL A 177 4.35 -18.39 5.29
N ASP A 178 5.53 -18.73 5.79
CA ASP A 178 6.25 -17.91 6.75
C ASP A 178 6.94 -16.75 6.01
N ILE A 179 6.66 -15.51 6.42
CA ILE A 179 7.27 -14.30 5.85
C ILE A 179 8.77 -14.18 6.14
N VAL A 180 9.28 -14.95 7.12
CA VAL A 180 10.71 -15.02 7.44
C VAL A 180 11.46 -15.97 6.50
N ASP A 181 10.76 -16.95 5.90
CA ASP A 181 11.32 -17.84 4.88
C ASP A 181 11.24 -17.22 3.48
N MET A 182 12.26 -16.42 3.14
CA MET A 182 12.35 -15.75 1.84
C MET A 182 12.48 -16.72 0.67
N GLU A 183 13.01 -17.93 0.86
CA GLU A 183 13.13 -18.93 -0.20
C GLU A 183 11.77 -19.56 -0.51
N GLY A 184 11.05 -19.99 0.53
CA GLY A 184 9.67 -20.48 0.42
C GLY A 184 8.73 -19.43 -0.18
N LEU A 185 8.86 -18.17 0.25
CA LEU A 185 8.07 -17.06 -0.27
C LEU A 185 8.32 -16.82 -1.77
N ASN A 186 9.58 -16.86 -2.21
CA ASN A 186 9.93 -16.71 -3.61
C ASN A 186 9.36 -17.84 -4.48
N LYS A 187 9.45 -19.08 -4.01
CA LYS A 187 8.91 -20.25 -4.72
C LYS A 187 7.40 -20.13 -4.93
N ILE A 188 6.65 -19.81 -3.88
CA ILE A 188 5.19 -19.70 -3.95
C ILE A 188 4.76 -18.50 -4.79
N SER A 189 5.48 -17.38 -4.70
CA SER A 189 5.33 -16.23 -5.59
C SER A 189 5.45 -16.60 -7.07
N MET A 190 6.46 -17.40 -7.43
CA MET A 190 6.66 -17.87 -8.80
C MET A 190 5.56 -18.84 -9.25
N GLU A 191 5.18 -19.80 -8.40
CA GLU A 191 4.09 -20.74 -8.67
C GLU A 191 2.76 -20.02 -8.90
N ALA A 192 2.40 -19.08 -8.02
CA ALA A 192 1.19 -18.27 -8.13
C ALA A 192 1.19 -17.43 -9.41
N GLN A 193 2.29 -16.74 -9.72
CA GLN A 193 2.42 -15.96 -10.95
C GLN A 193 2.25 -16.83 -12.20
N ASN A 194 2.86 -18.01 -12.23
CA ASN A 194 2.75 -18.94 -13.35
C ASN A 194 1.32 -19.47 -13.52
N LEU A 195 0.63 -19.82 -12.42
CA LEU A 195 -0.77 -20.24 -12.45
C LEU A 195 -1.67 -19.16 -13.05
N ILE A 196 -1.51 -17.90 -12.64
CA ILE A 196 -2.24 -16.76 -13.20
C ILE A 196 -1.95 -16.63 -14.70
N MET A 197 -0.68 -16.71 -15.11
CA MET A 197 -0.28 -16.60 -16.51
C MET A 197 -0.77 -17.76 -17.39
N GLN A 198 -1.01 -18.95 -16.84
CA GLN A 198 -1.54 -20.11 -17.58
C GLN A 198 -3.08 -20.20 -17.56
N SER A 199 -3.73 -19.49 -16.64
CA SER A 199 -5.20 -19.52 -16.47
C SER A 199 -5.95 -18.89 -17.65
N GLN A 200 -7.16 -19.37 -17.92
CA GLN A 200 -7.99 -18.86 -19.01
C GLN A 200 -8.76 -17.61 -18.57
N ILE A 201 -8.78 -16.56 -19.38
CA ILE A 201 -9.69 -15.43 -19.14
C ILE A 201 -11.12 -15.88 -19.51
N PRO A 202 -12.12 -15.68 -18.63
CA PRO A 202 -13.52 -15.90 -18.98
C PRO A 202 -13.92 -15.16 -20.27
N PRO A 203 -14.62 -15.80 -21.22
CA PRO A 203 -14.93 -15.21 -22.53
C PRO A 203 -15.68 -13.87 -22.49
N ASP A 204 -16.54 -13.69 -21.48
CA ASP A 204 -17.28 -12.46 -21.21
C ASP A 204 -16.38 -11.32 -20.75
N ILE A 205 -15.39 -11.61 -19.89
CA ILE A 205 -14.35 -10.65 -19.48
C ILE A 205 -13.46 -10.29 -20.68
N GLU A 206 -12.99 -11.28 -21.44
CA GLU A 206 -12.13 -11.07 -22.61
C GLU A 206 -12.83 -10.19 -23.67
N SER A 207 -14.11 -10.47 -23.95
CA SER A 207 -14.91 -9.65 -24.85
C SER A 207 -15.10 -8.23 -24.33
N SER A 208 -15.38 -8.07 -23.04
CA SER A 208 -15.55 -6.74 -22.41
C SER A 208 -14.27 -5.90 -22.48
N ILE A 209 -13.11 -6.50 -22.22
CA ILE A 209 -11.80 -5.83 -22.33
C ILE A 209 -11.52 -5.44 -23.78
N SER A 210 -11.73 -6.36 -24.72
CA SER A 210 -11.45 -6.13 -26.15
C SER A 210 -12.35 -5.04 -26.74
N ASN A 211 -13.63 -5.02 -26.36
CA ASN A 211 -14.58 -4.00 -26.80
C ASN A 211 -14.21 -2.62 -26.24
N ALA A 212 -13.96 -2.53 -24.92
CA ALA A 212 -13.56 -1.28 -24.28
C ALA A 212 -12.25 -0.73 -24.87
N PHE A 213 -11.29 -1.60 -25.17
CA PHE A 213 -10.03 -1.17 -25.78
C PHE A 213 -10.18 -0.76 -27.24
N SER A 214 -11.09 -1.39 -27.99
CA SER A 214 -11.42 -0.99 -29.35
C SER A 214 -12.09 0.39 -29.39
N GLU A 215 -12.96 0.68 -28.42
CA GLU A 215 -13.56 2.01 -28.27
C GLU A 215 -12.53 3.07 -27.90
N LEU A 216 -11.65 2.79 -26.93
CA LEU A 216 -10.54 3.66 -26.58
C LEU A 216 -9.64 3.91 -27.79
N SER A 217 -9.26 2.86 -28.51
CA SER A 217 -8.44 2.98 -29.73
C SER A 217 -9.09 3.85 -30.80
N ARG A 218 -10.43 3.78 -30.96
CA ARG A 218 -11.17 4.64 -31.89
C ARG A 218 -11.14 6.11 -31.45
N LYS A 219 -11.30 6.37 -30.14
CA LYS A 219 -11.18 7.73 -29.57
C LYS A 219 -9.77 8.31 -29.79
N ILE A 220 -8.73 7.50 -29.58
CA ILE A 220 -7.32 7.91 -29.76
C ILE A 220 -7.00 8.11 -31.24
N SER A 221 -7.45 7.23 -32.13
CA SER A 221 -7.15 7.29 -33.57
C SER A 221 -7.65 8.57 -34.26
N SER A 222 -8.61 9.28 -33.65
CA SER A 222 -9.05 10.59 -34.11
C SER A 222 -8.00 11.70 -33.89
N ARG A 223 -7.01 11.45 -33.03
CA ARG A 223 -5.99 12.41 -32.56
C ARG A 223 -4.55 11.93 -32.80
N ALA A 224 -4.31 10.62 -32.91
CA ALA A 224 -2.99 10.02 -33.08
C ALA A 224 -2.98 8.88 -34.11
N SER A 225 -1.84 8.66 -34.76
CA SER A 225 -1.67 7.69 -35.84
C SER A 225 -1.53 6.23 -35.37
N SER A 226 -1.19 6.00 -34.10
CA SER A 226 -1.05 4.66 -33.52
C SER A 226 -1.64 4.63 -32.11
N PRO A 227 -2.85 4.09 -31.91
CA PRO A 227 -3.46 4.02 -30.58
C PRO A 227 -2.78 2.93 -29.75
N THR A 228 -2.06 3.33 -28.71
CA THR A 228 -1.54 2.40 -27.70
C THR A 228 -1.97 2.84 -26.30
N ALA A 229 -1.87 1.92 -25.34
CA ALA A 229 -2.26 2.17 -23.95
C ALA A 229 -1.16 1.74 -22.98
N SER A 230 -1.23 2.26 -21.77
CA SER A 230 -0.53 1.73 -20.60
C SER A 230 -1.51 0.94 -19.75
N VAL A 231 -1.08 -0.23 -19.27
CA VAL A 231 -1.85 -1.13 -18.42
C VAL A 231 -1.22 -1.09 -17.03
N ARG A 232 -1.95 -0.55 -16.06
CA ARG A 232 -1.46 -0.16 -14.74
C ARG A 232 -2.25 -0.88 -13.65
N SER A 233 -1.57 -1.37 -12.63
CA SER A 233 -2.24 -1.91 -11.45
C SER A 233 -2.98 -0.82 -10.69
N SER A 234 -4.10 -1.19 -10.09
CA SER A 234 -4.85 -0.36 -9.14
C SER A 234 -5.44 -1.30 -8.08
N ALA A 235 -4.64 -1.62 -7.06
CA ALA A 235 -5.09 -2.49 -5.98
C ALA A 235 -6.04 -1.74 -5.03
N ILE A 236 -6.95 -2.46 -4.38
CA ILE A 236 -7.93 -1.83 -3.48
C ILE A 236 -7.27 -1.29 -2.21
N HIS A 237 -6.29 -2.01 -1.68
CA HIS A 237 -5.55 -1.64 -0.46
C HIS A 237 -4.25 -0.88 -0.75
N GLU A 238 -4.05 -0.38 -1.98
CA GLU A 238 -2.79 0.25 -2.41
C GLU A 238 -2.44 1.55 -1.65
N ASP A 239 -3.47 2.24 -1.15
CA ASP A 239 -3.35 3.52 -0.44
C ASP A 239 -3.56 3.39 1.09
N ALA A 240 -3.78 2.17 1.58
CA ALA A 240 -3.90 1.87 3.01
C ALA A 240 -2.50 1.76 3.64
N ASN A 241 -1.97 2.89 4.07
CA ASN A 241 -0.93 3.05 5.09
C ASN A 241 0.55 2.77 4.76
N PHE A 242 0.94 2.17 3.64
CA PHE A 242 2.34 2.16 3.19
C PHE A 242 2.41 2.11 1.66
N THR A 243 3.30 2.92 1.09
CA THR A 243 3.39 3.19 -0.33
C THR A 243 3.77 1.93 -1.11
N PHE A 244 2.83 1.36 -1.88
CA PHE A 244 3.09 0.33 -2.90
C PHE A 244 3.85 0.87 -4.12
N ALA A 245 4.62 1.96 -3.95
CA ALA A 245 5.34 2.62 -5.03
C ALA A 245 6.23 1.62 -5.76
N GLY A 246 5.98 1.42 -7.05
CA GLY A 246 6.84 0.64 -7.95
C GLY A 246 6.86 -0.88 -7.75
N GLN A 247 5.95 -1.48 -6.96
CA GLN A 247 5.97 -2.94 -6.74
C GLN A 247 5.24 -3.74 -7.83
N TYR A 248 4.21 -3.16 -8.43
CA TYR A 248 3.40 -3.82 -9.45
C TYR A 248 3.88 -3.49 -10.85
N LYS A 249 3.78 -4.48 -11.75
CA LYS A 249 4.22 -4.32 -13.13
C LYS A 249 3.27 -3.37 -13.84
N THR A 250 3.82 -2.30 -14.42
CA THR A 250 3.14 -1.49 -15.45
C THR A 250 3.62 -1.95 -16.81
N ALA A 251 2.69 -2.18 -17.74
CA ALA A 251 3.01 -2.38 -19.14
C ALA A 251 2.77 -1.08 -19.90
N LEU A 252 3.79 -0.61 -20.62
CA LEU A 252 3.72 0.59 -21.44
C LEU A 252 3.55 0.22 -22.92
N ASN A 253 2.98 1.15 -23.70
CA ASN A 253 2.85 1.02 -25.15
C ASN A 253 2.20 -0.30 -25.64
N VAL A 254 1.15 -0.71 -24.93
CA VAL A 254 0.37 -1.90 -25.19
C VAL A 254 -0.54 -1.68 -26.39
N LYS A 255 -0.51 -2.62 -27.33
CA LYS A 255 -1.39 -2.67 -28.50
C LYS A 255 -2.61 -3.54 -28.24
N THR A 256 -3.66 -3.35 -29.04
CA THR A 256 -4.93 -4.08 -28.95
C THR A 256 -4.74 -5.59 -28.87
N ASP A 257 -3.87 -6.14 -29.72
CA ASP A 257 -3.68 -7.60 -29.84
C ASP A 257 -3.09 -8.25 -28.58
N ASN A 258 -2.42 -7.47 -27.72
CA ASN A 258 -1.71 -8.00 -26.55
C ASN A 258 -2.36 -7.59 -25.21
N ILE A 259 -3.53 -6.94 -25.22
CA ILE A 259 -4.14 -6.41 -23.99
C ILE A 259 -4.42 -7.50 -22.95
N ILE A 260 -4.87 -8.67 -23.39
CA ILE A 260 -5.22 -9.79 -22.51
C ILE A 260 -3.97 -10.37 -21.83
N GLU A 261 -2.88 -10.54 -22.59
CA GLU A 261 -1.60 -10.99 -22.04
C GLU A 261 -1.05 -9.97 -21.02
N LYS A 262 -1.10 -8.67 -21.34
CA LYS A 262 -0.64 -7.62 -20.44
C LYS A 262 -1.52 -7.51 -19.20
N TYR A 263 -2.84 -7.65 -19.32
CA TYR A 263 -3.75 -7.73 -18.19
C TYR A 263 -3.34 -8.86 -17.24
N LYS A 264 -3.13 -10.08 -17.76
CA LYS A 264 -2.65 -11.24 -16.97
C LYS A 264 -1.31 -10.96 -16.28
N ARG A 265 -0.39 -10.29 -16.97
CA ARG A 265 0.92 -9.91 -16.42
C ARG A 265 0.82 -8.86 -15.31
N VAL A 266 -0.14 -7.94 -15.39
CA VAL A 266 -0.37 -6.96 -14.32
C VAL A 266 -1.00 -7.64 -13.10
N ILE A 267 -2.07 -8.43 -13.28
CA ILE A 267 -2.71 -9.12 -12.14
C ILE A 267 -1.78 -10.16 -11.50
N SER A 268 -0.89 -10.82 -12.26
CA SER A 268 0.08 -11.75 -11.67
C SER A 268 1.08 -11.03 -10.76
N SER A 269 1.38 -9.75 -11.01
CA SER A 269 2.27 -8.96 -10.13
C SER A 269 1.71 -8.75 -8.72
N LEU A 270 0.39 -8.92 -8.53
CA LEU A 270 -0.25 -8.97 -7.22
C LEU A 270 0.36 -10.07 -6.32
N PHE A 271 0.83 -11.16 -6.93
CA PHE A 271 1.44 -12.31 -6.26
C PHE A 271 2.98 -12.30 -6.34
N SER A 272 3.59 -11.12 -6.54
CA SER A 272 5.05 -10.99 -6.43
C SER A 272 5.52 -11.20 -4.99
N THR A 273 6.77 -11.61 -4.80
CA THR A 273 7.36 -11.88 -3.47
C THR A 273 7.19 -10.67 -2.55
N ARG A 274 7.46 -9.47 -3.05
CA ARG A 274 7.32 -8.21 -2.30
C ARG A 274 5.85 -7.93 -1.92
N ALA A 275 4.92 -8.17 -2.85
CA ALA A 275 3.50 -7.97 -2.59
C ALA A 275 2.96 -8.98 -1.56
N ILE A 276 3.31 -10.27 -1.68
CA ILE A 276 2.91 -11.30 -0.70
C ILE A 276 3.50 -10.98 0.68
N PHE A 277 4.80 -10.66 0.75
CA PHE A 277 5.45 -10.23 1.99
C PHE A 277 4.70 -9.07 2.64
N TYR A 278 4.39 -8.04 1.85
CA TYR A 278 3.67 -6.87 2.33
C TYR A 278 2.29 -7.24 2.87
N TYR A 279 1.47 -7.93 2.07
CA TYR A 279 0.10 -8.30 2.46
C TYR A 279 0.11 -9.12 3.74
N LYS A 280 0.98 -10.13 3.85
CA LYS A 280 1.13 -10.95 5.06
C LYS A 280 1.64 -10.15 6.26
N SER A 281 2.59 -9.22 6.07
CA SER A 281 3.09 -8.34 7.13
C SER A 281 2.04 -7.34 7.64
N LYS A 282 1.06 -6.98 6.79
CA LYS A 282 -0.12 -6.19 7.18
C LYS A 282 -1.27 -7.04 7.67
N GLY A 283 -1.12 -8.35 7.53
CA GLY A 283 -2.09 -9.34 7.95
C GLY A 283 -3.36 -9.40 7.09
N PHE A 284 -3.27 -8.93 5.85
CA PHE A 284 -4.31 -9.18 4.86
C PHE A 284 -4.33 -10.66 4.47
N GLU A 285 -5.53 -11.17 4.24
CA GLU A 285 -5.72 -12.53 3.74
C GLU A 285 -5.52 -12.60 2.23
N GLU A 286 -5.42 -13.83 1.69
CA GLU A 286 -5.37 -14.03 0.24
C GLU A 286 -6.61 -13.46 -0.45
N GLU A 287 -7.79 -13.50 0.20
CA GLU A 287 -9.01 -12.93 -0.37
C GLU A 287 -9.03 -11.40 -0.41
N ASP A 288 -8.17 -10.75 0.36
CA ASP A 288 -8.03 -9.28 0.34
C ASP A 288 -7.08 -8.82 -0.78
N MET A 289 -6.33 -9.77 -1.38
CA MET A 289 -5.49 -9.53 -2.56
C MET A 289 -6.37 -9.43 -3.80
N VAL A 290 -6.98 -8.26 -3.97
CA VAL A 290 -7.81 -7.92 -5.13
C VAL A 290 -7.23 -6.72 -5.87
N MET A 291 -7.10 -6.85 -7.18
CA MET A 291 -6.53 -5.84 -8.06
C MET A 291 -7.47 -5.52 -9.21
N ALA A 292 -7.86 -4.27 -9.32
CA ALA A 292 -8.37 -3.70 -10.56
C ALA A 292 -7.20 -3.23 -11.44
N VAL A 293 -7.45 -3.00 -12.71
CA VAL A 293 -6.40 -2.62 -13.68
C VAL A 293 -6.87 -1.41 -14.49
N GLY A 294 -6.08 -0.35 -14.53
CA GLY A 294 -6.32 0.79 -15.40
C GLY A 294 -5.71 0.55 -16.79
N VAL A 295 -6.50 0.75 -17.84
CA VAL A 295 -6.05 0.79 -19.24
C VAL A 295 -6.20 2.23 -19.71
N VAL A 296 -5.07 2.92 -19.80
CA VAL A 296 -4.99 4.38 -20.00
C VAL A 296 -4.27 4.66 -21.29
N GLU A 297 -4.78 5.58 -22.12
CA GLU A 297 -4.12 6.08 -23.32
C GLU A 297 -2.63 6.35 -23.07
N MET A 298 -1.78 5.85 -23.96
CA MET A 298 -0.35 6.06 -23.89
C MET A 298 -0.04 7.45 -24.45
N ILE A 299 0.48 8.32 -23.61
CA ILE A 299 0.98 9.63 -24.03
C ILE A 299 2.38 9.45 -24.60
N ASP A 300 2.60 9.83 -25.87
CA ASP A 300 3.92 9.98 -26.46
C ASP A 300 4.55 11.25 -25.88
N ALA A 301 5.19 11.09 -24.73
CA ALA A 301 5.65 12.20 -23.92
C ALA A 301 6.94 12.77 -24.50
N LYS A 302 6.93 14.07 -24.80
CA LYS A 302 8.14 14.86 -25.04
C LYS A 302 8.95 14.99 -23.76
N ALA A 303 8.27 15.29 -22.66
CA ALA A 303 8.84 15.34 -21.32
C ALA A 303 7.83 14.81 -20.31
N SER A 304 8.30 14.28 -19.19
CA SER A 304 7.44 13.80 -18.13
C SER A 304 8.20 13.77 -16.80
N GLY A 305 7.50 13.50 -15.71
CA GLY A 305 8.15 13.31 -14.43
C GLY A 305 7.18 13.34 -13.26
N VAL A 306 7.71 13.80 -12.13
CA VAL A 306 7.03 13.79 -10.84
C VAL A 306 7.08 15.19 -10.26
N MET A 307 5.97 15.67 -9.71
CA MET A 307 5.93 16.90 -8.94
C MET A 307 5.40 16.65 -7.53
N TYR A 308 6.01 17.33 -6.56
CA TYR A 308 5.60 17.35 -5.17
C TYR A 308 5.03 18.72 -4.86
N SER A 309 3.82 18.75 -4.30
CA SER A 309 3.19 20.04 -3.95
C SER A 309 3.85 20.71 -2.74
N SER A 310 4.66 19.98 -1.98
CA SER A 310 5.49 20.47 -0.86
C SER A 310 6.83 19.73 -0.85
N ASP A 311 7.85 20.27 -0.17
CA ASP A 311 9.14 19.58 -0.01
C ASP A 311 8.96 18.30 0.83
N PRO A 312 9.29 17.09 0.30
CA PRO A 312 9.18 15.85 1.05
C PRO A 312 10.24 15.72 2.16
N THR A 313 11.34 16.46 2.05
CA THR A 313 12.50 16.37 2.94
C THR A 313 12.46 17.38 4.08
N ASP A 314 11.73 18.49 3.93
CA ASP A 314 11.68 19.58 4.89
C ASP A 314 10.27 20.13 5.04
N ALA A 315 9.64 19.87 6.19
CA ALA A 315 8.26 20.29 6.46
C ALA A 315 8.10 21.81 6.59
N GLU A 316 9.18 22.55 6.84
CA GLU A 316 9.18 24.02 6.91
C GLU A 316 9.33 24.65 5.52
N LYS A 317 9.84 23.91 4.54
CA LYS A 317 9.91 24.33 3.14
C LYS A 317 8.65 23.91 2.41
N ASN A 318 7.72 24.85 2.34
CA ASN A 318 6.49 24.67 1.59
C ASN A 318 6.69 25.16 0.15
N ASP A 319 7.68 24.67 -0.58
CA ASP A 319 7.87 24.99 -2.00
C ASP A 319 7.43 23.81 -2.88
N ILE A 320 7.02 24.10 -4.12
CA ILE A 320 6.66 23.08 -5.11
C ILE A 320 7.94 22.61 -5.79
N ILE A 321 8.13 21.29 -5.87
CA ILE A 321 9.30 20.69 -6.52
C ILE A 321 8.82 19.92 -7.74
N ILE A 322 9.34 20.26 -8.91
CA ILE A 322 9.02 19.59 -10.18
C ILE A 322 10.30 18.92 -10.70
N ASN A 323 10.23 17.60 -10.86
CA ASN A 323 11.27 16.78 -11.48
C ASN A 323 10.82 16.44 -12.90
N ALA A 324 11.69 16.65 -13.89
CA ALA A 324 11.40 16.40 -15.29
C ALA A 324 12.54 15.64 -15.99
N VAL A 325 12.16 14.68 -16.83
CA VAL A 325 13.04 13.97 -17.76
C VAL A 325 12.50 14.09 -19.18
N TRP A 326 13.39 13.95 -20.16
CA TRP A 326 12.99 13.78 -21.56
C TRP A 326 12.34 12.40 -21.77
N GLY A 327 11.33 12.34 -22.64
CA GLY A 327 10.63 11.08 -22.93
C GLY A 327 9.67 10.65 -21.81
N LEU A 328 9.50 9.33 -21.68
CA LEU A 328 8.59 8.68 -20.72
C LEU A 328 9.13 8.69 -19.29
N GLY A 329 8.22 8.86 -18.31
CA GLY A 329 8.56 9.21 -16.93
C GLY A 329 9.15 8.09 -16.10
N LYS A 330 9.23 6.88 -16.65
CA LYS A 330 9.76 5.71 -15.96
C LYS A 330 11.17 5.95 -15.42
N TYR A 331 12.03 6.66 -16.16
CA TYR A 331 13.40 6.95 -15.73
C TYR A 331 13.47 7.99 -14.60
N ALA A 332 12.48 8.89 -14.49
CA ALA A 332 12.37 9.79 -13.34
C ALA A 332 11.97 9.02 -12.08
N VAL A 333 11.05 8.06 -12.20
CA VAL A 333 10.56 7.26 -11.07
C VAL A 333 11.60 6.25 -10.60
N ASP A 334 12.30 5.59 -11.52
CA ASP A 334 13.31 4.56 -11.23
C ASP A 334 14.67 5.15 -10.83
N GLY A 335 14.86 6.48 -10.98
CA GLY A 335 16.12 7.16 -10.66
C GLY A 335 17.28 6.85 -11.62
N THR A 336 16.98 6.33 -12.82
CA THR A 336 17.97 5.96 -13.84
C THR A 336 18.69 7.17 -14.43
N VAL A 337 17.97 8.29 -14.58
CA VAL A 337 18.48 9.54 -15.14
C VAL A 337 18.35 10.64 -14.09
N ALA A 338 19.37 11.48 -13.96
CA ALA A 338 19.29 12.68 -13.12
C ALA A 338 18.27 13.67 -13.73
N PRO A 339 17.13 13.94 -13.07
CA PRO A 339 16.10 14.78 -13.64
C PRO A 339 16.53 16.25 -13.61
N ASN A 340 15.92 17.06 -14.48
CA ASN A 340 15.85 18.49 -14.23
C ASN A 340 14.98 18.74 -13.00
N VAL A 341 15.42 19.63 -12.13
CA VAL A 341 14.73 19.99 -10.88
C VAL A 341 14.38 21.47 -10.92
N TYR A 342 13.11 21.77 -10.71
CA TYR A 342 12.60 23.14 -10.61
C TYR A 342 11.95 23.34 -9.25
N ILE A 343 12.39 24.35 -8.51
CA ILE A 343 11.79 24.76 -7.25
C ILE A 343 10.96 26.02 -7.51
N VAL A 344 9.67 25.98 -7.18
CA VAL A 344 8.70 27.02 -7.50
C VAL A 344 7.99 27.48 -6.23
N SER A 345 7.93 28.80 -6.04
CA SER A 345 7.18 29.40 -4.94
C SER A 345 5.68 29.15 -5.08
N ARG A 346 5.03 28.96 -3.94
CA ARG A 346 3.57 28.85 -3.80
C ARG A 346 2.84 30.20 -3.76
N ASP A 347 3.55 31.32 -3.82
CA ASP A 347 2.94 32.64 -3.85
C ASP A 347 2.43 32.99 -5.26
N GLU A 348 1.42 33.86 -5.34
CA GLU A 348 0.96 34.42 -6.60
C GLU A 348 1.61 35.80 -6.82
N PRO A 349 2.25 36.05 -7.98
CA PRO A 349 2.44 35.14 -9.11
C PRO A 349 3.50 34.07 -8.84
N ARG A 350 3.35 32.88 -9.45
CA ARG A 350 4.33 31.78 -9.33
C ARG A 350 5.71 32.21 -9.83
N THR A 351 6.72 32.08 -8.97
CA THR A 351 8.11 32.38 -9.30
C THR A 351 9.00 31.14 -9.19
N ILE A 352 9.85 30.94 -10.18
CA ILE A 352 10.88 29.88 -10.15
C ILE A 352 12.01 30.38 -9.25
N LEU A 353 12.25 29.67 -8.16
CA LEU A 353 13.27 29.97 -7.15
C LEU A 353 14.62 29.37 -7.53
N GLU A 354 14.60 28.12 -8.02
CA GLU A 354 15.79 27.38 -8.43
C GLU A 354 15.52 26.54 -9.68
N LYS A 355 16.55 26.42 -10.53
CA LYS A 355 16.52 25.62 -11.75
C LYS A 355 17.84 24.86 -11.89
N THR A 356 17.76 23.54 -11.80
CA THR A 356 18.89 22.62 -11.92
C THR A 356 18.67 21.69 -13.10
N THR A 357 19.53 21.78 -14.13
CA THR A 357 19.38 21.05 -15.40
C THR A 357 20.62 20.19 -15.68
N PRO A 358 20.78 19.05 -14.99
CA PRO A 358 21.85 18.11 -15.31
C PRO A 358 21.67 17.56 -16.73
N VAL A 359 22.78 17.16 -17.34
CA VAL A 359 22.79 16.57 -18.68
C VAL A 359 22.08 15.22 -18.63
N GLN A 360 21.11 15.01 -19.53
CA GLN A 360 20.41 13.75 -19.70
C GLN A 360 20.89 13.09 -21.00
N GLU A 361 21.61 11.98 -20.89
CA GLU A 361 22.20 11.30 -22.06
C GLU A 361 21.18 10.43 -22.80
N VAL A 362 20.24 9.84 -22.07
CA VAL A 362 19.26 8.89 -22.58
C VAL A 362 17.84 9.27 -22.18
N MET A 363 16.88 8.90 -23.03
CA MET A 363 15.45 9.02 -22.78
C MET A 363 14.72 7.76 -23.23
N LEU A 364 13.58 7.49 -22.60
CA LEU A 364 12.74 6.35 -22.94
C LEU A 364 11.64 6.80 -23.90
N LYS A 365 11.45 6.09 -25.02
CA LYS A 365 10.37 6.34 -25.99
C LYS A 365 9.54 5.09 -26.27
N CYS A 366 8.33 5.29 -26.76
CA CYS A 366 7.50 4.21 -27.29
C CYS A 366 8.18 3.61 -28.53
N ASN A 367 8.26 2.28 -28.60
CA ASN A 367 8.82 1.57 -29.76
C ASN A 367 7.68 0.91 -30.56
N PRO A 368 7.61 1.04 -31.89
CA PRO A 368 6.62 0.30 -32.68
C PRO A 368 6.82 -1.23 -32.69
N LYS A 369 8.04 -1.74 -32.44
CA LYS A 369 8.37 -3.19 -32.47
C LYS A 369 8.45 -3.83 -31.08
N GLU A 370 8.85 -3.06 -30.08
CA GLU A 370 8.94 -3.47 -28.67
C GLU A 370 7.90 -2.71 -27.83
N ASP A 371 7.89 -2.87 -26.51
CA ASP A 371 7.06 -2.01 -25.65
C ASP A 371 7.69 -0.59 -25.61
N VAL A 372 8.92 -0.47 -25.11
CA VAL A 372 9.64 0.81 -24.99
C VAL A 372 11.11 0.62 -25.37
N VAL A 373 11.76 1.70 -25.81
CA VAL A 373 13.16 1.68 -26.20
C VAL A 373 13.90 2.87 -25.60
N GLU A 374 15.11 2.60 -25.12
CA GLU A 374 16.06 3.63 -24.72
C GLU A 374 16.71 4.21 -25.97
N VAL A 375 16.69 5.53 -26.09
CA VAL A 375 17.35 6.26 -27.17
C VAL A 375 18.21 7.37 -26.58
N GLU A 376 19.27 7.73 -27.28
CA GLU A 376 20.04 8.91 -26.92
C GLU A 376 19.19 10.17 -27.08
N VAL A 377 19.29 11.06 -26.09
CA VAL A 377 18.71 12.40 -26.20
C VAL A 377 19.52 13.17 -27.27
N PRO A 378 18.91 13.93 -28.19
CA PRO A 378 19.66 14.74 -29.16
C PRO A 378 20.62 15.71 -28.46
N GLU A 379 21.88 15.82 -28.92
CA GLU A 379 22.93 16.62 -28.29
C GLU A 379 22.49 18.07 -28.01
N GLU A 380 21.65 18.63 -28.88
CA GLU A 380 21.14 19.99 -28.78
C GLU A 380 20.24 20.22 -27.55
N ILE A 381 19.61 19.16 -27.03
CA ILE A 381 18.67 19.24 -25.92
C ILE A 381 19.13 18.51 -24.65
N ARG A 382 20.24 17.74 -24.69
CA ARG A 382 20.75 16.97 -23.53
C ARG A 382 20.99 17.83 -22.29
N ALA A 383 21.52 19.05 -22.48
CA ALA A 383 21.80 20.01 -21.42
C ALA A 383 20.71 21.10 -21.27
N ALA A 384 19.65 21.02 -22.08
CA ALA A 384 18.56 21.98 -22.05
C ALA A 384 17.53 21.64 -20.97
N SER A 385 16.74 22.64 -20.61
CA SER A 385 15.59 22.44 -19.71
C SER A 385 14.48 21.67 -20.41
N CYS A 386 13.95 20.62 -19.78
CA CYS A 386 12.81 19.86 -20.29
C CYS A 386 11.53 20.71 -20.45
N LEU A 387 11.39 21.76 -19.65
CA LEU A 387 10.21 22.62 -19.59
C LEU A 387 10.60 24.10 -19.77
N THR A 388 9.73 24.86 -20.41
CA THR A 388 9.82 26.33 -20.41
C THR A 388 9.37 26.91 -19.06
N ASP A 389 9.76 28.14 -18.78
CA ASP A 389 9.40 28.78 -17.50
C ASP A 389 7.88 28.94 -17.32
N ASP A 390 7.14 29.17 -18.42
CA ASP A 390 5.68 29.24 -18.38
C ASP A 390 5.05 27.86 -18.13
N GLN A 391 5.62 26.81 -18.73
CA GLN A 391 5.21 25.42 -18.48
C GLN A 391 5.44 25.02 -17.02
N ILE A 392 6.57 25.42 -16.43
CA ILE A 392 6.89 25.17 -15.02
C ILE A 392 5.83 25.81 -14.10
N LYS A 393 5.48 27.08 -14.35
CA LYS A 393 4.48 27.80 -13.55
C LYS A 393 3.08 27.18 -13.71
N PHE A 394 2.70 26.85 -14.94
CA PHE A 394 1.40 26.23 -15.23
C PHE A 394 1.25 24.87 -14.53
N LEU A 395 2.31 24.06 -14.53
CA LEU A 395 2.32 22.78 -13.84
C LEU A 395 2.29 22.94 -12.31
N ALA A 396 2.95 23.97 -11.77
CA ALA A 396 2.87 24.32 -10.35
C ALA A 396 1.43 24.66 -9.92
N ASP A 397 0.63 25.30 -10.79
CA ASP A 397 -0.78 25.57 -10.51
C ASP A 397 -1.61 24.28 -10.41
N TYR A 398 -1.31 23.26 -11.22
CA TYR A 398 -1.95 21.94 -11.08
C TYR A 398 -1.65 21.30 -9.72
N ALA A 399 -0.41 21.41 -9.22
CA ALA A 399 -0.05 20.92 -7.89
C ALA A 399 -0.87 21.58 -6.78
N ILE A 400 -1.07 22.90 -6.85
CA ILE A 400 -1.89 23.65 -5.89
C ILE A 400 -3.37 23.27 -5.96
N VAL A 401 -3.92 23.12 -7.17
CA VAL A 401 -5.31 22.69 -7.37
C VAL A 401 -5.55 21.30 -6.78
N LEU A 402 -4.63 20.36 -7.02
CA LEU A 402 -4.71 19.00 -6.48
C LEU A 402 -4.58 19.00 -4.96
N GLU A 403 -3.58 19.67 -4.40
CA GLU A 403 -3.41 19.76 -2.94
C GLU A 403 -4.65 20.37 -2.27
N LYS A 404 -5.19 21.46 -2.81
CA LYS A 404 -6.41 22.09 -2.28
C LYS A 404 -7.62 21.17 -2.32
N HIS A 405 -7.72 20.31 -3.34
CA HIS A 405 -8.81 19.35 -3.44
C HIS A 405 -8.71 18.26 -2.36
N TYR A 406 -7.51 17.70 -2.17
CA TYR A 406 -7.27 16.61 -1.23
C TYR A 406 -7.00 17.09 0.20
N ASN A 407 -6.80 18.41 0.42
CA ASN A 407 -6.44 19.05 1.69
C ASN A 407 -5.16 18.50 2.34
N ILE A 408 -4.29 17.85 1.56
CA ILE A 408 -3.03 17.27 2.03
C ILE A 408 -2.02 17.33 0.87
N PRO A 409 -0.72 17.55 1.13
CA PRO A 409 0.30 17.55 0.08
C PRO A 409 0.26 16.30 -0.81
N GLN A 410 0.57 16.48 -2.08
CA GLN A 410 0.42 15.48 -3.13
C GLN A 410 1.75 15.19 -3.84
N ASP A 411 1.89 13.93 -4.22
CA ASP A 411 2.91 13.39 -5.13
C ASP A 411 2.22 13.03 -6.45
N ILE A 412 2.63 13.67 -7.53
CA ILE A 412 1.86 13.75 -8.78
C ILE A 412 2.76 13.37 -9.95
N GLU A 413 2.37 12.34 -10.69
CA GLU A 413 3.01 11.96 -11.95
C GLU A 413 2.33 12.69 -13.11
N TRP A 414 3.13 13.24 -14.04
CA TRP A 414 2.64 14.02 -15.16
C TRP A 414 3.41 13.72 -16.45
N ALA A 415 2.78 14.02 -17.59
CA ALA A 415 3.41 13.99 -18.91
C ALA A 415 3.04 15.23 -19.72
N LEU A 416 3.95 15.64 -20.59
CA LEU A 416 3.79 16.68 -21.60
C LEU A 416 3.91 16.01 -22.97
N ASP A 417 2.86 16.08 -23.78
CA ASP A 417 2.88 15.54 -25.15
C ASP A 417 3.67 16.43 -26.12
N GLU A 418 3.85 15.96 -27.35
CA GLU A 418 4.53 16.72 -28.42
C GLU A 418 3.79 18.02 -28.81
N ASN A 419 2.49 18.13 -28.49
CA ASN A 419 1.67 19.33 -28.72
C ASN A 419 1.72 20.32 -27.53
N ASN A 420 2.52 20.05 -26.51
CA ASN A 420 2.63 20.80 -25.24
C ASN A 420 1.37 20.78 -24.36
N ASN A 421 0.56 19.73 -24.44
CA ASN A 421 -0.53 19.48 -23.51
C ASN A 421 -0.03 18.68 -22.30
N PHE A 422 -0.38 19.15 -21.11
CA PHE A 422 -0.12 18.42 -19.87
C PHE A 422 -1.21 17.39 -19.58
N PHE A 423 -0.79 16.26 -19.03
CA PHE A 423 -1.65 15.20 -18.54
C PHE A 423 -1.19 14.75 -17.16
N ILE A 424 -2.14 14.61 -16.22
CA ILE A 424 -1.90 13.99 -14.92
C ILE A 424 -2.06 12.47 -15.09
N LEU A 425 -1.00 11.75 -14.73
CA LEU A 425 -0.90 10.29 -14.87
C LEU A 425 -1.21 9.56 -13.58
N GLN A 426 -0.98 10.20 -12.43
CA GLN A 426 -1.28 9.69 -11.10
C GLN A 426 -1.24 10.84 -10.08
N THR A 427 -2.02 10.75 -9.00
CA THR A 427 -1.83 11.54 -7.79
C THR A 427 -1.93 10.64 -6.57
N ARG A 428 -1.17 10.95 -5.52
CA ARG A 428 -1.28 10.27 -4.23
C ARG A 428 -0.84 11.19 -3.11
N LEU A 429 -1.17 10.80 -1.88
CA LEU A 429 -0.71 11.46 -0.66
C LEU A 429 0.83 11.55 -0.62
N LEU A 430 1.36 12.76 -0.45
CA LEU A 430 2.77 12.97 -0.13
C LEU A 430 2.98 12.81 1.37
N ARG A 431 3.81 11.84 1.76
CA ARG A 431 4.22 11.65 3.15
C ARG A 431 5.43 12.51 3.45
N ILE A 432 5.21 13.61 4.14
CA ILE A 432 6.28 14.43 4.69
C ILE A 432 6.78 13.76 5.97
N LEU A 433 8.08 13.48 6.04
CA LEU A 433 8.70 12.94 7.24
C LEU A 433 8.62 14.00 8.36
N LYS A 434 7.67 13.86 9.29
CA LYS A 434 7.63 14.70 10.49
C LYS A 434 8.92 14.52 11.28
N GLU A 435 9.55 15.64 11.62
CA GLU A 435 10.78 15.63 12.40
C GLU A 435 10.56 14.99 13.77
N LYS A 436 11.30 13.91 14.06
CA LYS A 436 11.83 13.75 15.42
C LYS A 436 13.07 14.64 15.49
N PRO A 437 13.27 15.44 16.55
CA PRO A 437 14.46 16.28 16.67
C PRO A 437 15.70 15.37 16.58
N VAL A 438 16.43 15.49 15.47
CA VAL A 438 17.68 14.76 15.30
C VAL A 438 18.69 15.42 16.23
N LYS A 439 19.25 14.65 17.17
CA LYS A 439 20.37 15.10 17.99
C LYS A 439 21.43 15.71 17.07
N ASN A 440 21.93 16.89 17.42
CA ASN A 440 22.82 17.73 16.61
C ASN A 440 23.87 16.90 15.82
N ILE A 441 23.60 16.65 14.53
CA ILE A 441 24.41 15.75 13.67
C ILE A 441 25.87 16.24 13.64
N GLN A 442 26.08 17.56 13.63
CA GLN A 442 27.41 18.18 13.66
C GLN A 442 28.21 17.80 14.91
N ALA A 443 27.55 17.57 16.06
CA ALA A 443 28.22 17.08 17.26
C ALA A 443 28.59 15.60 17.16
N ILE A 444 27.79 14.78 16.44
CA ILE A 444 28.02 13.34 16.25
C ILE A 444 29.14 13.09 15.25
N THR A 445 29.21 13.89 14.18
CA THR A 445 30.23 13.76 13.12
C THR A 445 31.50 14.55 13.41
N SER A 446 31.52 15.35 14.48
CA SER A 446 32.68 16.14 14.89
C SER A 446 33.87 15.21 15.18
N GLY A 447 34.98 15.42 14.47
CA GLY A 447 36.21 14.62 14.61
C GLY A 447 36.42 13.53 13.55
N TYR A 448 35.42 13.26 12.71
CA TYR A 448 35.58 12.33 11.58
C TYR A 448 36.04 13.06 10.31
N LYS A 449 37.00 12.46 9.58
CA LYS A 449 37.41 12.97 8.28
C LYS A 449 36.35 12.63 7.24
N ILE A 450 35.76 13.66 6.62
CA ILE A 450 34.82 13.48 5.52
C ILE A 450 35.59 12.96 4.30
N LEU A 451 35.26 11.75 3.86
CA LEU A 451 35.88 11.14 2.67
C LEU A 451 35.14 11.53 1.39
N ILE A 452 33.81 11.62 1.46
CA ILE A 452 32.93 11.97 0.35
C ILE A 452 31.83 12.87 0.90
N ASN A 453 31.59 14.00 0.24
CA ASN A 453 30.49 14.92 0.53
C ASN A 453 29.60 15.06 -0.71
N LYS A 454 29.06 13.94 -1.18
CA LYS A 454 28.18 13.81 -2.34
C LYS A 454 27.11 12.77 -2.02
N GLY A 455 25.85 13.09 -2.22
CA GLY A 455 24.71 12.22 -1.95
C GLY A 455 23.42 13.01 -1.71
N GLN A 456 22.28 12.33 -1.78
CA GLN A 456 20.97 12.87 -1.40
C GLN A 456 20.48 12.17 -0.13
N ILE A 457 19.78 12.90 0.74
CA ILE A 457 19.24 12.35 1.99
C ILE A 457 17.98 11.53 1.64
N ALA A 458 18.13 10.21 1.56
CA ALA A 458 17.00 9.31 1.39
C ALA A 458 16.24 9.07 2.71
N CYS A 459 16.93 9.07 3.84
CA CYS A 459 16.37 8.95 5.18
C CYS A 459 17.18 9.82 6.16
N LYS A 460 16.53 10.62 7.00
CA LYS A 460 17.19 11.46 8.01
C LYS A 460 17.67 10.61 9.18
N GLY A 461 18.96 10.70 9.53
CA GLY A 461 19.58 9.99 10.65
C GLY A 461 21.10 9.89 10.51
N VAL A 462 21.75 9.24 11.49
CA VAL A 462 23.17 8.88 11.40
C VAL A 462 23.29 7.37 11.61
N GLY A 463 23.78 6.67 10.59
CA GLY A 463 24.15 5.26 10.66
C GLY A 463 25.66 5.10 10.65
N ALA A 464 26.18 4.15 11.42
CA ALA A 464 27.60 3.80 11.43
C ALA A 464 27.73 2.27 11.50
N GLY A 465 28.71 1.73 10.79
CA GLY A 465 28.91 0.29 10.68
C GLY A 465 30.05 -0.05 9.75
N LYS A 466 30.42 -1.33 9.73
CA LYS A 466 31.42 -1.83 8.78
C LYS A 466 30.81 -1.80 7.38
N VAL A 467 31.53 -1.22 6.41
CA VAL A 467 31.07 -1.21 5.01
C VAL A 467 31.03 -2.64 4.48
N PHE A 468 29.90 -3.02 3.88
CA PHE A 468 29.70 -4.30 3.21
C PHE A 468 29.22 -4.05 1.78
N PHE A 469 29.99 -4.54 0.81
CA PHE A 469 29.67 -4.38 -0.61
C PHE A 469 28.72 -5.49 -1.06
N VAL A 470 27.56 -5.10 -1.57
CA VAL A 470 26.55 -6.04 -2.10
C VAL A 470 26.58 -5.94 -3.61
N LYS A 471 26.95 -7.03 -4.29
CA LYS A 471 27.01 -7.08 -5.77
C LYS A 471 25.83 -7.82 -6.37
N ASN A 472 25.26 -8.76 -5.63
CA ASN A 472 24.12 -9.57 -6.04
C ASN A 472 23.23 -9.91 -4.84
N ASP A 473 22.09 -10.53 -5.12
CA ASP A 473 21.10 -10.86 -4.09
C ASP A 473 21.59 -11.94 -3.09
N GLU A 474 22.59 -12.75 -3.45
CA GLU A 474 23.18 -13.75 -2.54
C GLU A 474 23.99 -13.08 -1.42
N ASP A 475 24.60 -11.93 -1.68
CA ASP A 475 25.35 -11.16 -0.70
C ASP A 475 24.44 -10.61 0.41
N LEU A 476 23.15 -10.35 0.12
CA LEU A 476 22.18 -9.88 1.10
C LEU A 476 21.90 -10.92 2.20
N GLN A 477 21.95 -12.21 1.89
CA GLN A 477 21.74 -13.27 2.89
C GLN A 477 22.88 -13.35 3.92
N LYS A 478 24.05 -12.84 3.57
CA LYS A 478 25.25 -12.81 4.42
C LYS A 478 25.48 -11.41 5.01
N PHE A 479 24.52 -10.50 4.85
CA PHE A 479 24.66 -9.13 5.30
C PHE A 479 24.77 -9.10 6.84
N PRO A 480 25.92 -8.63 7.38
CA PRO A 480 26.13 -8.67 8.83
C PRO A 480 25.26 -7.62 9.54
N GLU A 481 24.74 -7.99 10.70
CA GLU A 481 24.02 -7.05 11.57
C GLU A 481 24.91 -5.84 11.93
N GLY A 482 24.37 -4.64 11.82
CA GLY A 482 25.10 -3.38 12.08
C GLY A 482 26.09 -2.96 10.98
N ALA A 483 26.10 -3.61 9.81
CA ALA A 483 26.88 -3.18 8.66
C ALA A 483 26.22 -2.01 7.89
N VAL A 484 27.02 -1.28 7.11
CA VAL A 484 26.56 -0.26 6.15
C VAL A 484 26.64 -0.84 4.74
N LEU A 485 25.49 -0.96 4.09
CA LEU A 485 25.40 -1.48 2.72
C LEU A 485 25.91 -0.45 1.71
N VAL A 486 26.76 -0.90 0.80
CA VAL A 486 27.17 -0.15 -0.40
C VAL A 486 26.96 -1.06 -1.59
N ALA A 487 26.23 -0.59 -2.60
CA ALA A 487 25.92 -1.34 -3.83
C ALA A 487 26.29 -0.49 -5.05
#